data_AF-A0A6N3B496-F1
#
_entry.id   AF-A0A6N3B496-F1
#
_cell.length_a   1.000
_cell.length_b   1.000
_cell.length_c   1.000
_cell.angle_alpha   90.00
_cell.angle_beta   90.00
_cell.angle_gamma   90.00
#
_symmetry.space_group_name_H-M   'P 1'
#
loop_
_entity.id
_entity.type
_entity.pdbx_description
1 polymer ?
#
loop_
_entity_poly.entity_id
_entity_poly.type
_entity_poly.pdbx_seq_one_letter_code
_entity_poly.pdbx_strand_id
1 'polypeptide(L)'
;MNKKYKVSPEYIRLFLGLLHEGIDSKLEELSGLNLVNRDSVKRLVKEYLYPEYQNFTISTQFRIKESLRFGLNFWTEERLHDQFPSTDAAFEIPQQMTAKELYKQIWDDMFNNEDIAISDITKYQESNQN
;
A
#
# COMPACT_ATOMS: atom_id res chain seq x y z
N MET A 1 10.16 -28.51 -2.40
CA MET A 1 10.02 -27.29 -3.24
C MET A 1 9.73 -26.15 -2.29
N ASN A 2 10.64 -25.18 -2.13
CA ASN A 2 10.41 -24.05 -1.22
C ASN A 2 9.28 -23.18 -1.79
N LYS A 3 8.23 -22.97 -0.99
CA LYS A 3 7.08 -22.15 -1.38
C LYS A 3 7.53 -20.70 -1.48
N LYS A 4 7.47 -20.13 -2.69
CA LYS A 4 7.78 -18.72 -2.93
C LYS A 4 6.64 -17.81 -2.48
N TYR A 5 6.98 -16.60 -2.05
CA TYR A 5 6.03 -15.53 -1.78
C TYR A 5 5.56 -14.95 -3.11
N LYS A 6 4.26 -15.07 -3.38
CA LYS A 6 3.65 -14.52 -4.59
C LYS A 6 3.41 -13.04 -4.39
N VAL A 7 4.01 -12.22 -5.24
CA VAL A 7 3.87 -10.76 -5.22
C VAL A 7 3.35 -10.26 -6.55
N SER A 8 2.57 -9.18 -6.53
CA SER A 8 1.98 -8.59 -7.73
C SER A 8 1.48 -7.17 -7.45
N PRO A 9 1.55 -6.24 -8.42
CA PRO A 9 1.00 -4.89 -8.25
C PRO A 9 -0.48 -4.89 -7.88
N GLU A 10 -1.23 -5.91 -8.32
CA GLU A 10 -2.66 -6.08 -8.01
C GLU A 10 -2.95 -6.16 -6.51
N TYR A 11 -2.03 -6.69 -5.70
CA TYR A 11 -2.25 -6.69 -4.24
C TYR A 11 -2.06 -5.30 -3.64
N ILE A 12 -1.16 -4.48 -4.20
CA ILE A 12 -1.05 -3.07 -3.79
C ILE A 12 -2.29 -2.30 -4.24
N ARG A 13 -2.71 -2.48 -5.50
CA ARG A 13 -3.92 -1.85 -6.06
C ARG A 13 -5.18 -2.25 -5.29
N LEU A 14 -5.33 -3.52 -4.91
CA LEU A 14 -6.44 -3.99 -4.07
C LEU A 14 -6.48 -3.25 -2.73
N PHE A 15 -5.32 -3.06 -2.10
CA PHE A 15 -5.23 -2.39 -0.80
C PHE A 15 -5.45 -0.88 -0.91
N LEU A 16 -4.78 -0.21 -1.86
CA LEU A 16 -4.92 1.23 -2.07
C LEU A 16 -6.26 1.59 -2.73
N GLY A 17 -6.90 0.64 -3.40
CA GLY A 17 -8.26 0.78 -3.93
C GLY A 17 -9.30 1.06 -2.84
N LEU A 18 -8.99 0.78 -1.57
CA LEU A 18 -9.81 1.22 -0.43
C LEU A 18 -9.94 2.74 -0.34
N LEU A 19 -9.05 3.50 -1.00
CA LEU A 19 -9.02 4.96 -1.01
C LEU A 19 -9.87 5.60 -2.13
N HIS A 20 -10.63 4.81 -2.90
CA HIS A 20 -11.61 5.39 -3.81
C HIS A 20 -12.76 6.06 -3.05
N GLU A 21 -13.21 7.20 -3.55
CA GLU A 21 -14.39 7.92 -3.04
C GLU A 21 -15.64 7.05 -3.09
N GLY A 22 -16.53 7.23 -2.12
CA GLY A 22 -17.82 6.54 -2.07
C GLY A 22 -17.75 5.04 -1.73
N ILE A 23 -16.57 4.49 -1.41
CA ILE A 23 -16.44 3.11 -0.94
C ILE A 23 -16.95 2.96 0.51
N ASP A 24 -16.57 3.87 1.39
CA ASP A 24 -16.91 3.82 2.82
C ASP A 24 -17.11 5.23 3.38
N SER A 25 -18.23 5.43 4.08
CA SER A 25 -18.52 6.64 4.88
C SER A 25 -17.38 7.06 5.83
N LYS A 26 -16.60 6.13 6.39
CA LYS A 26 -15.46 6.45 7.26
C LYS A 26 -14.33 7.14 6.50
N LEU A 27 -14.15 6.81 5.22
CA LEU A 27 -13.18 7.49 4.38
C LEU A 27 -13.60 8.94 4.11
N GLU A 28 -14.90 9.20 3.97
CA GLU A 28 -15.45 10.55 3.79
C GLU A 28 -15.12 11.45 4.99
N GLU A 29 -15.15 10.92 6.22
CA GLU A 29 -14.73 11.65 7.43
C GLU A 29 -13.25 12.04 7.42
N LEU A 30 -12.43 11.41 6.57
CA LEU A 30 -11.00 11.65 6.42
C LEU A 30 -10.64 12.43 5.15
N SER A 31 -11.60 12.75 4.28
CA SER A 31 -11.40 13.39 2.95
C SER A 31 -10.66 14.74 2.98
N GLY A 32 -10.58 15.41 4.12
CA GLY A 32 -9.83 16.66 4.30
C GLY A 32 -8.37 16.51 4.73
N LEU A 33 -7.86 15.28 4.89
CA LEU A 33 -6.49 15.06 5.32
C LEU A 33 -5.46 15.49 4.26
N ASN A 34 -4.49 16.29 4.69
CA ASN A 34 -3.36 16.66 3.85
C ASN A 34 -2.23 15.63 3.99
N LEU A 35 -2.02 14.78 2.97
CA LEU A 35 -1.01 13.72 2.98
C LEU A 35 0.45 14.22 2.88
N VAL A 36 0.68 15.53 2.67
CA VAL A 36 2.02 16.12 2.88
C VAL A 36 2.43 16.01 4.35
N ASN A 37 1.46 16.06 5.27
CA ASN A 37 1.71 15.96 6.70
C ASN A 37 1.80 14.48 7.13
N ARG A 38 2.93 14.11 7.74
CA ARG A 38 3.18 12.77 8.29
C ARG A 38 2.12 12.32 9.29
N ASP A 39 1.58 13.23 10.11
CA ASP A 39 0.53 12.92 11.08
C ASP A 39 -0.81 12.60 10.41
N SER A 40 -1.11 13.23 9.27
CA SER A 40 -2.29 12.90 8.47
C SER A 40 -2.18 11.50 7.90
N VAL A 41 -1.01 11.13 7.36
CA VAL A 41 -0.77 9.76 6.86
C VAL A 41 -0.94 8.74 7.99
N LYS A 42 -0.37 9.02 9.16
CA LYS A 42 -0.51 8.17 10.35
C LYS A 42 -1.96 8.01 10.77
N ARG A 43 -2.73 9.10 10.74
CA ARG A 43 -4.15 9.10 11.07
C ARG A 43 -4.95 8.27 10.06
N LEU A 44 -4.74 8.48 8.76
CA LEU A 44 -5.36 7.69 7.70
C LEU A 44 -5.08 6.20 7.87
N VAL A 45 -3.84 5.83 8.16
CA VAL A 45 -3.47 4.43 8.38
C VAL A 45 -4.19 3.85 9.59
N LYS A 46 -4.13 4.55 10.73
CA LYS A 46 -4.67 4.05 11.99
C LYS A 46 -6.20 3.96 11.99
N GLU A 47 -6.87 4.98 11.45
CA GLU A 47 -8.33 5.10 11.53
C GLU A 47 -9.03 4.34 10.39
N TYR A 48 -8.36 4.08 9.27
CA TYR A 48 -9.00 3.46 8.10
C TYR A 48 -8.20 2.29 7.50
N LEU A 49 -7.00 2.51 6.96
CA LEU A 49 -6.32 1.47 6.18
C LEU A 49 -5.98 0.22 7.00
N TYR A 50 -5.54 0.37 8.25
CA TYR A 50 -5.22 -0.77 9.12
C TYR A 50 -6.47 -1.57 9.51
N PRO A 51 -7.56 -0.96 10.01
CA PRO A 51 -8.83 -1.65 10.21
C PRO A 51 -9.32 -2.41 8.96
N GLU A 52 -9.33 -1.76 7.80
CA GLU A 52 -9.80 -2.40 6.56
C GLU A 52 -8.86 -3.51 6.07
N TYR A 53 -7.56 -3.35 6.27
CA TYR A 53 -6.59 -4.42 6.03
C TYR A 53 -6.88 -5.66 6.86
N GLN A 54 -7.28 -5.50 8.14
CA GLN A 54 -7.62 -6.62 9.01
C GLN A 54 -8.87 -7.40 8.54
N ASN A 55 -9.75 -6.78 7.74
CA ASN A 55 -10.94 -7.44 7.19
C ASN A 55 -10.61 -8.43 6.06
N PHE A 56 -9.42 -8.34 5.44
CA PHE A 56 -8.99 -9.32 4.45
C PHE A 56 -8.63 -10.67 5.06
N THR A 57 -8.71 -11.74 4.26
CA THR A 57 -8.19 -13.05 4.68
C THR A 57 -6.70 -12.98 5.02
N ILE A 58 -6.22 -13.83 5.93
CA ILE A 58 -4.80 -13.93 6.30
C ILE A 58 -3.90 -14.12 5.06
N SER A 59 -4.35 -14.90 4.08
CA SER A 59 -3.61 -15.08 2.82
C SER A 59 -3.52 -13.79 2.01
N THR A 60 -4.56 -12.98 1.98
CA THR A 60 -4.58 -11.70 1.25
C THR A 60 -3.72 -10.67 1.98
N GLN A 61 -3.87 -10.56 3.31
CA GLN A 61 -3.04 -9.73 4.16
C GLN A 61 -1.53 -9.99 3.93
N PHE A 62 -1.15 -11.26 3.91
CA PHE A 62 0.23 -11.67 3.63
C PHE A 62 0.69 -11.23 2.23
N ARG A 63 -0.13 -11.43 1.19
CA ARG A 63 0.23 -11.03 -0.19
C ARG A 63 0.33 -9.52 -0.37
N ILE A 64 -0.55 -8.75 0.28
CA ILE A 64 -0.47 -7.27 0.30
C ILE A 64 0.85 -6.85 0.92
N LYS A 65 1.14 -7.35 2.13
CA LYS A 65 2.38 -7.01 2.86
C LYS A 65 3.63 -7.34 2.04
N GLU A 66 3.74 -8.58 1.56
CA GLU A 66 4.93 -8.98 0.80
C GLU A 66 5.02 -8.28 -0.57
N SER A 67 3.91 -7.94 -1.22
CA SER A 67 3.93 -7.16 -2.46
C SER A 67 4.34 -5.71 -2.22
N LEU A 68 3.88 -5.09 -1.14
CA LEU A 68 4.28 -3.73 -0.77
C LEU A 68 5.77 -3.67 -0.44
N ARG A 69 6.26 -4.63 0.37
CA ARG A 69 7.69 -4.78 0.66
C ARG A 69 8.51 -4.94 -0.62
N PHE A 70 8.09 -5.85 -1.51
CA PHE A 70 8.78 -6.10 -2.77
C PHE A 70 8.79 -4.86 -3.67
N GLY A 71 7.65 -4.19 -3.82
CA GLY A 71 7.52 -2.96 -4.60
C GLY A 71 8.44 -1.84 -4.10
N LEU A 72 8.48 -1.61 -2.78
CA LEU A 72 9.36 -0.61 -2.16
C LEU A 72 10.86 -0.88 -2.41
N ASN A 73 11.27 -2.14 -2.60
CA ASN A 73 12.65 -2.49 -2.89
C ASN A 73 12.97 -2.45 -4.39
N PHE A 74 12.06 -2.93 -5.24
CA PHE A 74 12.42 -3.32 -6.61
C PHE A 74 11.61 -2.67 -7.73
N TRP A 75 10.44 -2.08 -7.46
CA TRP A 75 9.66 -1.43 -8.52
C TRP A 75 10.09 0.01 -8.74
N THR A 76 9.91 0.47 -9.98
CA THR A 76 10.11 1.86 -10.36
C THR A 76 9.07 2.76 -9.72
N GLU A 77 9.39 4.05 -9.63
CA GLU A 77 8.47 5.06 -9.12
C GLU A 77 7.18 5.11 -9.93
N GLU A 78 7.28 5.13 -11.26
CA GLU A 78 6.15 5.05 -12.20
C GLU A 78 5.24 3.86 -11.88
N ARG A 79 5.83 2.67 -11.70
CA ARG A 79 5.06 1.46 -11.42
C ARG A 79 4.36 1.49 -10.05
N LEU A 80 4.96 2.14 -9.06
CA LEU A 80 4.33 2.33 -7.74
C LEU A 80 3.19 3.35 -7.82
N HIS A 81 3.42 4.45 -8.54
CA HIS A 81 2.43 5.49 -8.79
C HIS A 81 1.19 4.91 -9.50
N ASP A 82 1.37 4.04 -10.49
CA ASP A 82 0.29 3.37 -11.23
C ASP A 82 -0.61 2.45 -10.37
N GLN A 83 -0.22 2.14 -9.12
CA GLN A 83 -1.05 1.37 -8.20
C GLN A 83 -1.93 2.26 -7.30
N PHE A 84 -1.66 3.56 -7.25
CA PHE A 84 -2.50 4.49 -6.54
C PHE A 84 -3.75 4.79 -7.37
N PRO A 85 -4.94 4.89 -6.75
CA PRO A 85 -6.14 5.34 -7.44
C PRO A 85 -5.90 6.67 -8.16
N SER A 86 -6.08 6.68 -9.49
CA SER A 86 -5.90 7.88 -10.33
C SER A 86 -7.22 8.54 -10.72
N THR A 87 -8.35 7.87 -10.48
CA THR A 87 -9.71 8.35 -10.73
C THR A 87 -10.57 8.12 -9.49
N ASP A 88 -11.46 9.06 -9.18
CA ASP A 88 -12.38 8.98 -8.04
C ASP A 88 -11.64 8.62 -6.75
N ALA A 89 -10.47 9.22 -6.52
CA ALA A 89 -9.61 8.94 -5.37
C ALA A 89 -9.88 9.97 -4.28
N ALA A 90 -10.15 9.53 -3.05
CA ALA A 90 -10.40 10.41 -1.91
C ALA A 90 -9.15 11.22 -1.51
N PHE A 91 -7.98 10.79 -1.99
CA PHE A 91 -6.72 11.47 -1.81
C PHE A 91 -5.93 11.43 -3.10
N GLU A 92 -5.00 12.36 -3.24
CA GLU A 92 -3.96 12.32 -4.27
C GLU A 92 -2.59 12.09 -3.61
N ILE A 93 -1.64 11.53 -4.37
CA ILE A 93 -0.24 11.57 -3.96
C ILE A 93 0.22 13.04 -4.01
N PRO A 94 0.72 13.63 -2.91
CA PRO A 94 1.13 15.02 -2.93
C PRO A 94 2.26 15.28 -3.92
N GLN A 95 2.22 16.40 -4.65
CA GLN A 95 3.24 16.76 -5.66
C GLN A 95 4.67 16.86 -5.10
N GLN A 96 4.81 17.11 -3.79
CA GLN A 96 6.11 17.21 -3.11
C GLN A 96 6.65 15.86 -2.62
N MET A 97 5.96 14.76 -2.92
CA MET A 97 6.27 13.41 -2.42
C MET A 97 6.15 12.38 -3.55
N THR A 98 7.04 11.40 -3.53
CA THR A 98 6.94 10.22 -4.40
C THR A 98 5.92 9.20 -3.85
N ALA A 99 5.34 8.37 -4.73
CA ALA A 99 4.57 7.20 -4.35
C ALA A 99 5.38 6.29 -3.42
N LYS A 100 6.68 6.11 -3.69
CA LYS A 100 7.58 5.34 -2.83
C LYS A 100 7.67 5.89 -1.42
N GLU A 101 7.80 7.21 -1.24
CA GLU A 101 7.83 7.85 0.07
C GLU A 101 6.49 7.71 0.80
N LEU A 102 5.37 7.93 0.11
CA LEU A 102 4.03 7.75 0.70
C LEU A 102 3.84 6.31 1.17
N TYR A 103 4.16 5.34 0.31
CA TYR A 103 4.01 3.91 0.61
C TYR A 103 4.94 3.47 1.74
N LYS A 104 6.12 4.09 1.87
CA LYS A 104 7.01 3.86 3.00
C LYS A 104 6.40 4.37 4.30
N GLN A 105 5.77 5.54 4.31
CA GLN A 105 5.08 6.05 5.50
C GLN A 105 3.90 5.16 5.88
N ILE A 106 3.11 4.71 4.89
CA ILE A 106 2.03 3.74 5.11
C ILE A 106 2.58 2.44 5.70
N TRP A 107 3.66 1.90 5.13
CA TRP A 107 4.33 0.70 5.65
C TRP A 107 4.74 0.87 7.12
N ASP A 108 5.36 2.00 7.45
CA ASP A 108 5.88 2.25 8.79
C ASP A 108 4.79 2.27 9.85
N ASP A 109 3.63 2.83 9.54
CA ASP A 109 2.48 2.81 10.45
C ASP A 109 1.74 1.47 10.47
N MET A 110 1.62 0.79 9.33
CA MET A 110 0.95 -0.51 9.21
C MET A 110 1.70 -1.63 9.93
N PHE A 111 3.03 -1.60 9.86
CA PHE A 111 3.90 -2.70 10.29
C PHE A 111 4.94 -2.26 11.32
N ASN A 112 4.68 -1.17 12.04
CA ASN A 112 5.50 -0.68 13.15
C ASN A 112 7.00 -0.57 12.80
N ASN A 113 7.29 0.05 11.65
CA ASN A 113 8.65 0.23 11.14
C ASN A 113 9.45 -1.07 10.94
N GLU A 114 8.77 -2.20 10.67
CA GLU A 114 9.44 -3.44 10.29
C GLU A 114 10.39 -3.19 9.10
N ASP A 115 11.56 -3.83 9.10
CA ASP A 115 12.52 -3.66 8.01
C ASP A 115 11.91 -4.13 6.68
N ILE A 116 12.14 -3.32 5.65
CA ILE A 116 11.72 -3.60 4.28
C ILE A 116 12.79 -4.32 3.49
N ALA A 117 14.06 -4.32 3.92
CA ALA A 117 15.17 -4.84 3.13
C ALA A 117 14.96 -6.31 2.76
N ILE A 118 15.03 -6.61 1.45
CA ILE A 118 14.95 -7.98 0.94
C ILE A 118 16.37 -8.49 0.64
N SER A 119 16.87 -9.38 1.50
CA SER A 119 18.20 -9.99 1.37
C SER A 119 18.24 -11.20 0.43
N ASP A 120 17.09 -11.83 0.18
CA ASP A 120 16.98 -13.00 -0.70
C ASP A 120 15.76 -12.87 -1.62
N ILE A 121 16.01 -12.33 -2.81
CA ILE A 121 15.01 -12.16 -3.86
C ILE A 121 14.48 -13.51 -4.38
N THR A 122 15.21 -14.61 -4.20
CA THR A 122 14.81 -15.94 -4.73
C THR A 122 13.59 -16.51 -4.02
N LYS A 123 13.27 -15.99 -2.82
CA LYS A 123 12.04 -16.29 -2.08
C LYS A 123 10.80 -15.71 -2.73
N TYR A 124 10.94 -14.74 -3.63
CA TYR A 124 9.82 -14.07 -4.26
C TYR A 124 9.55 -14.64 -5.64
N GLN A 125 8.27 -14.64 -5.99
CA GLN A 125 7.79 -14.90 -7.33
C GLN A 125 6.82 -13.80 -7.71
N GLU A 126 7.29 -12.89 -8.54
CA GLU A 126 6.42 -11.89 -9.14
C GLU A 126 5.47 -12.57 -10.13
N SER A 127 4.18 -12.35 -9.94
CA SER A 127 3.15 -12.79 -10.86
C SER A 127 2.83 -11.61 -11.76
N ASN A 128 3.40 -11.60 -12.96
CA ASN A 128 2.94 -10.74 -14.05
C ASN A 128 1.60 -11.31 -14.55
N GLN A 129 0.64 -10.46 -14.88
CA GLN A 129 -0.55 -10.93 -15.58
C GLN A 129 -0.11 -11.65 -16.87
N ASN A 130 -0.65 -12.86 -17.05
CA ASN A 130 -0.78 -13.49 -18.37
C ASN A 130 -1.90 -12.78 -19.13
#